data_AF-A0A4R9EXT3-F1
#
_entry.id   AF-A0A4R9EXT3-F1
#
_cell.length_a   1.000
_cell.length_b   1.000
_cell.length_c   1.000
_cell.angle_alpha   90.00
_cell.angle_beta   90.00
_cell.angle_gamma   90.00
#
_symmetry.space_group_name_H-M   'P 1'
#
loop_
_entity.id
_entity.type
_entity.pdbx_description
1 polymer ?
#
loop_
_entity_poly.entity_id
_entity_poly.type
_entity_poly.pdbx_seq_one_letter_code
_entity_poly.pdbx_strand_id
1 'polypeptide(L)'
;MSEIADFLRARYAERRALAVAACQGGHGRWHQDDAERYPGRIEDERGRAVVYDEGSPSEEQAAHIATNDPADVIADGDAKLAIVDEHPSATGWDGDNNDGKVCRTRGEINHDGELTGNPYPCRTLRILARPFAGHPDHRGEEWAP
;
A
#
# COMPACT_ATOMS: atom_id res chain seq x y z
N MET A 1 2.10 -21.30 -3.99
CA MET A 1 1.13 -20.24 -4.35
C MET A 1 1.24 -19.17 -3.26
N SER A 2 1.53 -17.91 -3.59
CA SER A 2 1.69 -16.84 -2.58
C SER A 2 0.34 -16.45 -1.96
N GLU A 3 0.28 -16.30 -0.64
CA GLU A 3 -0.92 -15.82 0.05
C GLU A 3 -1.11 -14.31 -0.21
N ILE A 4 -2.33 -13.78 0.00
CA ILE A 4 -2.59 -12.35 -0.21
C ILE A 4 -1.63 -11.46 0.59
N ALA A 5 -1.21 -11.88 1.80
CA ALA A 5 -0.28 -11.11 2.61
C ALA A 5 1.11 -11.03 1.97
N ASP A 6 1.62 -12.12 1.41
CA ASP A 6 2.92 -12.11 0.73
C ASP A 6 2.86 -11.24 -0.53
N PHE A 7 1.75 -11.32 -1.27
CA PHE A 7 1.51 -10.44 -2.41
C PHE A 7 1.47 -8.96 -1.99
N LEU A 8 0.71 -8.61 -0.95
CA LEU A 8 0.64 -7.23 -0.45
C LEU A 8 2.01 -6.74 0.04
N ARG A 9 2.76 -7.57 0.78
CA ARG A 9 4.12 -7.24 1.22
C ARG A 9 5.03 -6.94 0.03
N ALA A 10 5.01 -7.79 -0.99
CA ALA A 10 5.81 -7.60 -2.20
C ALA A 10 5.43 -6.29 -2.92
N ARG A 11 4.13 -6.04 -3.12
CA ARG A 11 3.65 -4.87 -3.88
C ARG A 11 3.87 -3.55 -3.14
N TYR A 12 3.69 -3.51 -1.82
CA TYR A 12 4.01 -2.31 -1.04
C TYR A 12 5.52 -2.10 -0.88
N ALA A 13 6.32 -3.16 -0.73
CA ALA A 13 7.78 -3.06 -0.73
C ALA A 13 8.33 -2.50 -2.05
N GLU A 14 7.75 -2.91 -3.17
CA GLU A 14 8.09 -2.39 -4.50
C GLU A 14 7.78 -0.89 -4.62
N ARG A 15 6.58 -0.45 -4.23
CA ARG A 15 6.22 0.98 -4.21
C ARG A 15 7.14 1.79 -3.30
N ARG A 16 7.46 1.25 -2.12
CA ARG A 16 8.38 1.87 -1.16
C ARG A 16 9.79 2.00 -1.75
N ALA A 17 10.30 0.99 -2.44
CA ALA A 17 11.61 1.04 -3.07
C ALA A 17 11.69 2.11 -4.17
N LEU A 18 10.63 2.24 -4.99
CA LEU A 18 10.54 3.31 -6.00
C LEU A 18 10.52 4.71 -5.36
N ALA A 19 9.77 4.89 -4.28
CA ALA A 19 9.74 6.15 -3.55
C ALA A 19 11.12 6.48 -2.94
N VAL A 20 11.78 5.52 -2.28
CA VAL A 20 13.14 5.72 -1.76
C VAL A 20 14.13 6.11 -2.86
N ALA A 21 14.04 5.49 -4.04
CA ALA A 21 14.87 5.85 -5.19
C ALA A 21 14.59 7.28 -5.67
N ALA A 22 13.32 7.71 -5.68
CA ALA A 22 12.90 9.05 -6.06
C ALA A 22 13.41 10.14 -5.10
N CYS A 23 13.74 9.82 -3.85
CA CYS A 23 14.37 10.77 -2.92
C CYS A 23 15.76 11.23 -3.39
N GLN A 24 16.48 10.45 -4.21
CA GLN A 24 17.84 10.75 -4.67
C GLN A 24 18.79 11.17 -3.52
N GLY A 25 18.74 10.43 -2.41
CA GLY A 25 19.51 10.69 -1.20
C GLY A 25 19.05 11.89 -0.36
N GLY A 26 17.90 12.49 -0.70
CA GLY A 26 17.20 13.52 0.06
C GLY A 26 16.16 12.96 1.03
N HIS A 27 15.36 13.87 1.60
CA HIS A 27 14.22 13.55 2.45
C HIS A 27 12.96 13.21 1.65
N GLY A 28 12.95 13.47 0.34
CA GLY A 28 11.83 13.11 -0.53
C GLY A 28 10.64 14.04 -0.34
N ARG A 29 10.88 15.33 -0.07
CA ARG A 29 9.84 16.34 0.09
C ARG A 29 9.72 17.13 -1.19
N TRP A 30 8.59 16.96 -1.85
CA TRP A 30 8.29 17.66 -3.09
C TRP A 30 7.30 18.77 -2.82
N HIS A 31 7.51 19.90 -3.46
CA HIS A 31 6.63 21.06 -3.32
C HIS A 31 6.54 21.82 -4.63
N GLN A 32 5.44 22.55 -4.78
CA GLN A 32 5.26 23.48 -5.88
C GLN A 32 6.01 24.77 -5.57
N ASP A 33 6.94 25.17 -6.43
CA ASP A 33 7.68 26.42 -6.30
C ASP A 33 6.98 27.54 -7.05
N ASP A 34 6.88 28.72 -6.41
CA ASP A 34 6.31 29.96 -6.94
C ASP A 34 5.07 29.70 -7.82
N ALA A 35 3.99 29.20 -7.20
CA ALA A 35 2.77 28.79 -7.89
C ALA A 35 2.14 29.92 -8.73
N GLU A 36 2.40 31.19 -8.42
CA GLU A 36 1.92 32.34 -9.20
C GLU A 36 2.69 32.50 -10.51
N ARG A 37 4.02 32.32 -10.48
CA ARG A 37 4.88 32.52 -11.64
C ARG A 37 5.06 31.26 -12.47
N TYR A 38 5.06 30.10 -11.81
CA TYR A 38 5.33 28.79 -12.38
C TYR A 38 4.38 27.72 -11.81
N PRO A 39 3.07 27.78 -12.11
CA PRO A 39 2.06 26.91 -11.51
C PRO A 39 2.28 25.41 -11.75
N GLY A 40 3.13 25.01 -12.68
CA GLY A 40 3.46 23.59 -12.89
C GLY A 40 4.77 23.13 -12.26
N ARG A 41 5.57 24.03 -11.69
CA ARG A 41 6.95 23.72 -11.30
C ARG A 41 6.98 23.00 -9.96
N ILE A 42 7.48 21.76 -9.98
CA ILE A 42 7.73 20.96 -8.78
C ILE A 42 9.22 20.86 -8.52
N GLU A 43 9.61 21.15 -7.29
CA GLU A 43 10.97 20.99 -6.79
C GLU A 43 11.04 20.03 -5.60
N ASP A 44 12.18 19.38 -5.46
CA ASP A 44 12.53 18.72 -4.20
C ASP A 44 13.01 19.73 -3.15
N GLU A 45 13.25 19.28 -1.91
CA GLU A 45 13.69 20.14 -0.82
C GLU A 45 15.07 20.79 -1.02
N ARG A 46 15.78 20.45 -2.10
CA ARG A 46 17.09 20.99 -2.48
C ARG A 46 16.97 21.99 -3.64
N GLY A 47 15.76 22.31 -4.09
CA GLY A 47 15.51 23.20 -5.23
C GLY A 47 15.83 22.55 -6.58
N ARG A 48 15.83 21.22 -6.67
CA ARG A 48 16.01 20.51 -7.94
C ARG A 48 14.65 20.24 -8.56
N ALA A 49 14.51 20.56 -9.84
CA ALA A 49 13.29 20.28 -10.57
C ALA A 49 13.02 18.76 -10.62
N VAL A 50 11.83 18.35 -10.17
CA VAL A 50 11.36 16.95 -10.21
C VAL A 50 10.84 16.59 -11.60
N VAL A 51 10.14 17.53 -12.24
CA VAL A 51 9.71 17.45 -13.64
C VAL A 51 10.43 18.55 -14.40
N TYR A 52 11.22 18.16 -15.38
CA TYR A 52 11.92 19.07 -16.27
C TYR A 52 11.60 18.73 -17.72
N ASP A 53 11.63 19.77 -18.55
CA ASP A 53 11.66 19.80 -20.01
C ASP A 53 10.31 19.76 -20.78
N GLU A 54 10.11 20.84 -21.53
CA GLU A 54 9.12 21.10 -22.59
C GLU A 54 7.65 21.41 -22.24
N GLY A 55 7.20 21.19 -21.00
CA GLY A 55 5.91 21.66 -20.53
C GLY A 55 5.74 21.46 -19.03
N SER A 56 5.53 22.54 -18.29
CA SER A 56 5.21 22.41 -16.86
C SER A 56 3.87 21.69 -16.72
N PRO A 57 3.72 20.77 -15.75
CA PRO A 57 2.43 20.23 -15.35
C PRO A 57 1.35 21.32 -15.22
N SER A 58 0.08 20.99 -15.40
CA SER A 58 -0.99 21.90 -14.95
C SER A 58 -0.89 22.09 -13.43
N GLU A 59 -1.52 23.13 -12.90
CA GLU A 59 -1.56 23.37 -11.45
C GLU A 59 -2.12 22.16 -10.69
N GLU A 60 -3.15 21.50 -11.25
CA GLU A 60 -3.75 20.30 -10.66
C GLU A 60 -2.80 19.11 -10.71
N GLN A 61 -2.04 18.96 -11.79
CA GLN A 61 -1.02 17.92 -11.90
C GLN A 61 0.13 18.16 -10.92
N ALA A 62 0.58 19.41 -10.78
CA ALA A 62 1.61 19.80 -9.82
C ALA A 62 1.16 19.50 -8.38
N ALA A 63 -0.05 19.92 -8.01
CA ALA A 63 -0.62 19.62 -6.70
C ALA A 63 -0.72 18.11 -6.44
N HIS A 64 -1.11 17.32 -7.45
CA HIS A 64 -1.16 15.87 -7.33
C HIS A 64 0.23 15.25 -7.14
N ILE A 65 1.24 15.72 -7.88
CA ILE A 65 2.63 15.28 -7.74
C ILE A 65 3.16 15.60 -6.34
N ALA A 66 2.98 16.83 -5.87
CA ALA A 66 3.42 17.25 -4.54
C ALA A 66 2.74 16.45 -3.41
N THR A 67 1.44 16.13 -3.56
CA THR A 67 0.70 15.29 -2.60
C THR A 67 1.20 13.84 -2.57
N ASN A 68 1.86 13.37 -3.63
CA ASN A 68 2.45 12.04 -3.71
C ASN A 68 3.97 12.12 -3.55
N ASP A 69 4.46 13.02 -2.68
CA ASP A 69 5.89 13.10 -2.40
C ASP A 69 6.42 11.74 -1.89
N PRO A 70 7.69 11.42 -2.17
CA PRO A 70 8.26 10.15 -1.77
C PRO A 70 8.17 9.84 -0.26
N ALA A 71 8.28 10.84 0.61
CA ALA A 71 8.20 10.64 2.06
C ALA A 71 6.81 10.18 2.49
N ASP A 72 5.76 10.77 1.96
CA ASP A 72 4.38 10.43 2.24
C ASP A 72 4.01 9.06 1.64
N VAL A 73 4.50 8.74 0.44
CA VAL A 73 4.33 7.41 -0.17
C VAL A 73 5.00 6.31 0.66
N ILE A 74 6.18 6.58 1.22
CA ILE A 74 6.87 5.65 2.13
C ILE A 74 6.05 5.46 3.41
N ALA A 75 5.61 6.55 4.04
CA ALA A 75 4.83 6.48 5.28
C ALA A 75 3.49 5.74 5.10
N ASP A 76 2.78 5.99 3.99
CA ASP A 76 1.55 5.28 3.62
C ASP A 76 1.81 3.78 3.38
N GLY A 77 2.88 3.44 2.68
CA GLY A 77 3.31 2.06 2.45
C GLY A 77 3.64 1.33 3.76
N ASP A 78 4.42 1.96 4.64
CA ASP A 78 4.80 1.42 5.94
C ASP A 78 3.56 1.20 6.84
N ALA A 79 2.60 2.14 6.83
CA ALA A 79 1.34 1.99 7.55
C ALA A 79 0.51 0.81 7.02
N LYS A 80 0.42 0.63 5.70
CA LYS A 80 -0.30 -0.49 5.09
C LYS A 80 0.36 -1.83 5.35
N LEU A 81 1.69 -1.88 5.35
CA LEU A 81 2.47 -3.06 5.74
C LEU A 81 2.21 -3.44 7.21
N ALA A 82 2.18 -2.46 8.11
CA ALA A 82 1.82 -2.70 9.50
C ALA A 82 0.42 -3.31 9.63
N ILE A 83 -0.58 -2.81 8.87
CA ILE A 83 -1.92 -3.42 8.85
C ILE A 83 -1.86 -4.86 8.32
N VAL A 84 -1.05 -5.17 7.31
CA VAL A 84 -0.89 -6.55 6.83
C VAL A 84 -0.33 -7.46 7.93
N ASP A 85 0.64 -6.99 8.70
CA ASP A 85 1.25 -7.75 9.79
C ASP A 85 0.31 -7.94 10.99
N GLU A 86 -0.62 -7.01 11.21
CA GLU A 86 -1.73 -7.15 12.14
C GLU A 86 -2.78 -8.18 11.68
N HIS A 87 -2.66 -8.78 10.50
CA HIS A 87 -3.62 -9.76 9.98
C HIS A 87 -2.96 -11.10 9.58
N PRO A 88 -2.27 -11.81 10.51
CA PRO A 88 -1.65 -13.08 10.19
C PRO A 88 -2.71 -14.18 9.99
N SER A 89 -2.39 -15.14 9.11
CA SER A 89 -3.15 -16.39 9.03
C SER A 89 -2.83 -17.28 10.23
N ALA A 90 -3.81 -18.07 10.64
CA ALA A 90 -3.69 -19.11 11.65
C ALA A 90 -4.57 -20.30 11.25
N THR A 91 -4.26 -21.47 11.81
CA THR A 91 -5.11 -22.66 11.69
C THR A 91 -6.24 -22.56 12.70
N GLY A 92 -7.47 -22.84 12.28
CA GLY A 92 -8.65 -22.83 13.14
C GLY A 92 -9.92 -23.14 12.35
N TRP A 93 -11.06 -23.13 13.04
CA TRP A 93 -12.36 -23.35 12.43
C TRP A 93 -12.81 -22.14 11.59
N ASP A 94 -12.93 -22.34 10.28
CA ASP A 94 -13.30 -21.30 9.30
C ASP A 94 -14.80 -21.28 8.94
N GLY A 95 -15.60 -22.10 9.63
CA GLY A 95 -17.02 -22.33 9.33
C GLY A 95 -17.29 -23.69 8.68
N ASP A 96 -16.28 -24.28 8.02
CA ASP A 96 -16.40 -25.54 7.28
C ASP A 96 -15.44 -26.63 7.80
N ASN A 97 -14.23 -26.26 8.24
CA ASN A 97 -13.20 -27.21 8.72
C ASN A 97 -12.40 -26.65 9.91
N ASN A 98 -12.12 -27.48 10.94
CA ASN A 98 -11.34 -27.11 12.13
C ASN A 98 -9.86 -26.83 11.81
N ASP A 99 -9.35 -27.34 10.69
CA ASP A 99 -7.99 -27.07 10.20
C ASP A 99 -7.95 -26.00 9.08
N GLY A 100 -9.01 -25.20 8.96
CA GLY A 100 -9.12 -24.11 8.01
C GLY A 100 -8.10 -22.98 8.26
N LYS A 101 -7.92 -22.10 7.27
CA LYS A 101 -7.14 -20.87 7.45
C LYS A 101 -8.06 -19.75 7.87
N VAL A 102 -7.84 -19.21 9.07
CA VAL A 102 -8.57 -18.07 9.61
C VAL A 102 -7.64 -16.89 9.85
N CYS A 103 -8.19 -15.69 9.87
CA CYS A 103 -7.44 -14.50 10.30
C CYS A 103 -7.40 -14.45 11.83
N ARG A 104 -6.20 -14.55 12.43
CA ARG A 104 -6.03 -14.57 13.89
C ARG A 104 -6.66 -13.35 14.58
N THR A 105 -6.48 -12.17 14.00
CA THR A 105 -6.94 -10.89 14.57
C THR A 105 -8.46 -10.72 14.49
N ARG A 106 -9.11 -11.46 13.59
CA ARG A 106 -10.57 -11.48 13.44
C ARG A 106 -11.17 -12.77 14.00
N GLY A 107 -10.36 -13.63 14.61
CA GLY A 107 -10.79 -14.86 15.23
C GLY A 107 -10.95 -14.69 16.73
N GLU A 108 -11.73 -15.57 17.32
CA GLU A 108 -11.97 -15.69 18.75
C GLU A 108 -11.69 -17.11 19.20
N ILE A 109 -11.34 -17.28 20.48
CA ILE A 109 -11.17 -18.60 21.06
C ILE A 109 -12.53 -19.06 21.56
N ASN A 110 -13.01 -20.20 21.05
CA ASN A 110 -14.28 -20.76 21.48
C ASN A 110 -14.17 -21.37 22.90
N HIS A 111 -15.30 -21.85 23.43
CA HIS A 111 -15.36 -22.47 24.76
C HIS A 111 -14.43 -23.69 24.90
N ASP A 112 -14.12 -24.38 23.79
CA ASP A 112 -13.28 -25.57 23.75
C ASP A 112 -11.78 -25.23 23.58
N GLY A 113 -11.43 -23.95 23.54
CA GLY A 113 -10.06 -23.47 23.40
C GLY A 113 -9.54 -23.42 21.96
N GLU A 114 -10.39 -23.67 20.96
CA GLU A 114 -10.02 -23.63 19.55
C GLU A 114 -10.23 -22.23 18.95
N LEU A 115 -9.35 -21.84 18.02
CA LEU A 115 -9.50 -20.60 17.27
C LEU A 115 -10.60 -20.77 16.23
N THR A 116 -11.65 -19.97 16.31
CA THR A 116 -12.72 -19.85 15.32
C THR A 116 -12.69 -18.45 14.72
N GLY A 117 -12.94 -18.30 13.42
CA GLY A 117 -12.98 -16.95 12.86
C GLY A 117 -13.30 -16.86 11.39
N ASN A 118 -13.26 -15.63 10.88
CA ASN A 118 -13.49 -15.38 9.47
C ASN A 118 -12.42 -16.06 8.60
N PRO A 119 -12.81 -16.65 7.46
CA PRO A 119 -11.89 -17.25 6.51
C PRO A 119 -10.77 -16.27 6.10
N TYR A 120 -9.56 -16.80 6.05
CA TYR A 120 -8.42 -16.11 5.46
C TYR A 120 -8.43 -16.30 3.93
N PRO A 121 -8.20 -15.25 3.14
CA PRO A 121 -7.89 -13.88 3.55
C PRO A 121 -9.13 -13.11 4.00
N CYS A 122 -9.02 -12.41 5.14
CA CYS A 122 -10.12 -11.60 5.66
C CYS A 122 -10.37 -10.35 4.79
N ARG A 123 -11.56 -9.76 4.95
CA ARG A 123 -12.00 -8.55 4.22
C ARG A 123 -10.99 -7.40 4.26
N THR A 124 -10.28 -7.18 5.38
CA THR A 124 -9.26 -6.11 5.48
C THR A 124 -8.18 -6.28 4.41
N LEU A 125 -7.62 -7.49 4.28
CA LEU A 125 -6.55 -7.76 3.30
C LEU A 125 -7.07 -7.66 1.86
N ARG A 126 -8.31 -8.10 1.59
CA ARG A 126 -8.95 -7.94 0.28
C ARG A 126 -9.14 -6.47 -0.11
N ILE A 127 -9.51 -5.61 0.85
CA ILE A 127 -9.60 -4.16 0.64
C ILE A 127 -8.22 -3.57 0.29
N LEU A 128 -7.17 -3.98 1.01
CA LEU A 128 -5.80 -3.54 0.74
C LEU A 128 -5.29 -4.00 -0.64
N ALA A 129 -5.78 -5.12 -1.16
CA ALA A 129 -5.39 -5.63 -2.48
C ALA A 129 -6.03 -4.89 -3.66
N ARG A 130 -7.13 -4.14 -3.43
CA ARG A 130 -7.87 -3.43 -4.50
C ARG A 130 -7.02 -2.58 -5.44
N PRO A 131 -6.03 -1.80 -4.98
CA PRO A 131 -5.19 -0.99 -5.89
C PRO A 131 -4.39 -1.84 -6.89
N PHE A 132 -4.23 -3.13 -6.63
CA PHE A 132 -3.45 -4.06 -7.43
C PHE A 132 -4.32 -5.03 -8.24
N ALA A 133 -5.63 -4.79 -8.38
CA ALA A 133 -6.53 -5.69 -9.10
C ALA A 133 -6.13 -5.97 -10.57
N GLY A 134 -5.43 -5.02 -11.21
CA GLY A 134 -4.88 -5.18 -12.56
C GLY A 134 -3.49 -5.81 -12.63
N HIS A 135 -2.89 -6.16 -11.49
CA HIS A 135 -1.56 -6.75 -11.45
C HIS A 135 -1.61 -8.24 -11.91
N PRO A 136 -0.68 -8.74 -12.75
CA PRO A 136 -0.69 -10.13 -13.22
C PRO A 136 -0.73 -11.19 -12.11
N ASP A 137 -0.02 -10.96 -11.00
CA ASP A 137 -0.03 -11.86 -9.83
C ASP A 137 -1.28 -11.73 -8.93
N HIS A 138 -2.21 -10.82 -9.23
CA HIS A 138 -3.45 -10.66 -8.44
C HIS A 138 -4.46 -11.75 -8.82
N ARG A 139 -5.09 -12.40 -7.83
CA ARG A 139 -6.03 -13.51 -8.06
C ARG A 139 -7.46 -13.09 -8.43
N GLY A 140 -7.63 -11.92 -9.04
CA GLY A 140 -8.94 -11.39 -9.46
C GLY A 140 -10.02 -11.46 -8.38
N GLU A 141 -11.14 -12.11 -8.71
CA GLU A 141 -12.33 -12.25 -7.87
C GLU A 141 -12.06 -12.94 -6.52
N GLU A 142 -11.08 -13.83 -6.42
CA GLU A 142 -10.73 -14.51 -5.17
C GLU A 142 -10.29 -13.51 -4.08
N TRP A 143 -9.68 -12.40 -4.50
CA TRP A 143 -9.21 -11.33 -3.62
C TRP A 143 -10.11 -10.09 -3.68
N ALA A 144 -11.27 -10.17 -4.33
CA ALA A 144 -12.25 -9.10 -4.30
C ALA A 144 -12.88 -8.95 -2.89
N PRO A 145 -13.15 -7.73 -2.41
CA PRO A 145 -13.68 -7.46 -1.07
C PRO A 145 -15.03 -8.11 -0.76
#